data_AF-A0A436FN76-F1
#
_entry.id   AF-A0A436FN76-F1
#
_cell.length_a   1.000
_cell.length_b   1.000
_cell.length_c   1.000
_cell.angle_alpha   90.00
_cell.angle_beta   90.00
_cell.angle_gamma   90.00
#
_symmetry.space_group_name_H-M   'P 1'
#
loop_
_entity.id
_entity.type
_entity.pdbx_description
1 polymer ?
#
loop_
_entity_poly.entity_id
_entity_poly.type
_entity_poly.pdbx_seq_one_letter_code
_entity_poly.pdbx_strand_id
1 'polypeptide(L)'
;FHQRGIRPNIAERTGDIAVMRSMVANGFGYGIANMRPLNTLAPDGKPLVFVPLDGDLRPLTMGVALPSSEHRTQTVQAFIDHCRHFVVEQGVFGAERAVGQAALPQK
;
A
#
# COMPACT_ATOMS: atom_id res chain seq x y z
N PHE A 1 7.10 15.12 2.33
CA PHE A 1 8.05 16.03 3.00
C PHE A 1 8.86 16.87 2.03
N HIS A 2 9.69 16.26 1.16
CA HIS A 2 10.58 17.00 0.23
C HIS A 2 9.84 18.02 -0.66
N GLN A 3 8.72 17.64 -1.28
CA GLN A 3 7.89 18.54 -2.10
C GLN A 3 7.35 19.76 -1.33
N ARG A 4 7.27 19.69 0.00
CA ARG A 4 6.82 20.81 0.86
C ARG A 4 7.99 21.51 1.58
N GLY A 5 9.25 21.20 1.25
CA GLY A 5 10.42 21.78 1.89
C GLY A 5 10.64 21.38 3.36
N ILE A 6 9.89 20.40 3.86
CA ILE A 6 9.96 19.96 5.26
C ILE A 6 11.08 18.93 5.42
N ARG A 7 11.93 19.11 6.44
CA ARG A 7 12.91 18.10 6.87
C ARG A 7 12.32 17.26 8.03
N PRO A 8 11.99 15.98 7.80
CA PRO A 8 11.46 15.14 8.87
C PRO A 8 12.57 14.76 9.86
N ASN A 9 12.25 14.70 11.15
CA ASN A 9 13.09 14.04 12.14
C ASN A 9 12.79 12.54 12.11
N ILE A 10 13.78 11.72 11.73
CA ILE A 10 13.60 10.27 11.60
C ILE A 10 14.06 9.60 12.89
N ALA A 11 13.10 9.17 13.72
CA ALA A 11 13.40 8.41 14.92
C ALA A 11 13.89 6.99 14.61
N GLU A 12 13.28 6.32 13.63
CA GLU A 12 13.61 4.95 13.25
C GLU A 12 13.18 4.65 11.81
N ARG A 13 13.78 3.61 11.18
CA ARG A 13 13.33 3.06 9.89
C ARG A 13 13.21 1.55 9.97
N THR A 14 12.02 1.02 9.74
CA THR A 14 11.77 -0.42 9.68
C THR A 14 11.08 -0.80 8.37
N GLY A 15 11.41 -1.98 7.85
CA GLY A 15 10.69 -2.62 6.75
C GLY A 15 9.46 -3.42 7.20
N ASP A 16 9.25 -3.56 8.51
CA ASP A 16 8.15 -4.34 9.08
C ASP A 16 7.08 -3.42 9.69
N ILE A 17 5.88 -3.47 9.12
CA ILE A 17 4.73 -2.69 9.57
C ILE A 17 4.25 -3.10 10.96
N ALA A 18 4.41 -4.36 11.37
CA ALA A 18 4.06 -4.83 12.70
C ALA A 18 4.93 -4.14 13.75
N VAL A 19 6.23 -4.08 13.51
CA VAL A 19 7.20 -3.37 14.37
C VAL A 19 6.88 -1.88 14.42
N MET A 20 6.68 -1.24 13.27
CA MET A 20 6.32 0.19 13.20
C MET A 20 5.06 0.48 14.03
N ARG A 21 4.03 -0.35 13.92
CA ARG A 21 2.77 -0.20 14.67
C ARG A 21 2.99 -0.28 16.18
N SER A 22 3.78 -1.25 16.66
CA SER A 22 4.13 -1.32 18.08
C SER A 22 4.92 -0.08 18.52
N MET A 23 5.89 0.39 17.74
CA MET A 23 6.66 1.60 18.10
C MET A 23 5.78 2.83 18.25
N VAL A 24 4.87 3.06 17.30
CA VAL A 24 3.92 4.19 17.36
C VAL A 24 3.00 4.04 18.57
N ALA A 25 2.46 2.85 18.82
CA ALA A 25 1.59 2.59 19.96
C ALA A 25 2.30 2.74 21.31
N ASN A 26 3.63 2.63 21.34
CA ASN A 26 4.48 2.86 22.51
C ASN A 26 5.04 4.28 22.61
N GLY A 27 4.60 5.22 21.76
CA GLY A 27 4.93 6.64 21.90
C GLY A 27 6.26 7.07 21.26
N PHE A 28 6.83 6.27 20.36
CA PHE A 28 8.05 6.65 19.63
C PHE A 28 7.80 7.74 18.56
N GLY A 29 6.54 8.13 18.35
CA GLY A 29 6.14 9.18 17.40
C GLY A 29 4.96 8.74 16.56
N TYR A 30 4.99 9.07 15.27
CA TYR A 30 3.98 8.67 14.29
C TYR A 30 4.62 7.86 13.16
N GLY A 31 3.81 7.02 12.52
CA GLY A 31 4.20 6.26 11.34
C GLY A 31 3.45 6.75 10.10
N ILE A 32 4.07 6.65 8.94
CA ILE A 32 3.39 6.87 7.65
C ILE A 32 3.34 5.53 6.93
N ALA A 33 2.14 5.11 6.56
CA ALA A 33 1.88 3.91 5.78
C ALA A 33 1.02 4.26 4.56
N ASN A 34 1.25 3.54 3.47
CA ASN A 34 0.50 3.67 2.21
C ASN A 34 -0.73 2.75 2.14
N MET A 35 -1.03 2.02 3.23
CA MET A 35 -2.19 1.16 3.36
C MET A 35 -2.80 1.31 4.75
N ARG A 36 -4.12 1.12 4.85
CA ARG A 36 -4.86 1.16 6.13
C ARG A 36 -5.02 -0.26 6.68
N PRO A 37 -4.40 -0.61 7.82
CA PRO A 37 -4.71 -1.85 8.50
C PRO A 37 -6.17 -1.91 8.92
N LEU A 38 -6.80 -3.08 8.79
CA LEU A 38 -8.19 -3.29 9.21
C LEU A 38 -8.37 -3.19 10.74
N ASN A 39 -7.31 -3.49 11.49
CA ASN A 39 -7.30 -3.47 12.95
C ASN A 39 -6.63 -2.20 13.50
N THR A 40 -7.26 -1.58 14.49
CA THR A 40 -6.78 -0.44 15.26
C THR A 40 -5.88 -0.79 16.44
N LEU A 41 -5.55 -2.07 16.65
CA LEU A 41 -4.63 -2.53 17.69
C LEU A 41 -3.28 -2.94 17.10
N ALA A 42 -2.20 -2.38 17.61
CA ALA A 42 -0.85 -2.86 17.34
C ALA A 42 -0.68 -4.34 17.79
N PRO A 43 0.33 -5.06 17.28
CA PRO A 43 0.56 -6.46 17.64
C PRO A 43 0.73 -6.71 19.14
N ASP A 44 1.18 -5.72 19.90
CA ASP A 44 1.30 -5.73 21.36
C ASP A 44 -0.01 -5.36 22.09
N GLY A 45 -1.12 -5.23 21.36
CA GLY A 45 -2.46 -4.96 21.89
C GLY A 45 -2.75 -3.50 22.17
N LYS A 46 -1.80 -2.58 21.95
CA LYS A 46 -2.01 -1.15 22.22
C LYS A 46 -2.80 -0.46 21.09
N PRO A 47 -3.68 0.50 21.42
CA PRO A 47 -4.50 1.18 20.43
C PRO A 47 -3.68 2.09 19.51
N LEU A 48 -4.14 2.24 18.27
CA LEU A 48 -3.63 3.13 17.25
C LEU A 48 -4.76 3.95 16.64
N VAL A 49 -4.46 5.21 16.32
CA VAL A 49 -5.35 6.09 15.57
C VAL A 49 -4.78 6.30 14.18
N PHE A 50 -5.61 6.12 13.15
CA PHE A 50 -5.24 6.36 11.76
C PHE A 50 -5.83 7.68 11.29
N VAL A 51 -4.96 8.60 10.89
CA VAL A 51 -5.35 9.93 10.42
C VAL A 51 -5.10 10.00 8.90
N PRO A 52 -6.13 10.29 8.08
CA PRO A 52 -5.91 10.50 6.65
C PRO A 52 -5.03 11.74 6.44
N LEU A 53 -4.10 11.64 5.51
CA LEU A 53 -3.27 12.78 5.11
C LEU A 53 -4.06 13.64 4.11
N ASP A 54 -4.09 14.95 4.35
CA ASP A 54 -4.77 15.90 3.47
C ASP A 54 -3.88 16.38 2.32
N GLY A 55 -4.52 16.74 1.21
CA GLY A 55 -3.92 17.27 -0.02
C GLY A 55 -3.84 16.27 -1.17
N ASP A 56 -3.34 16.75 -2.31
CA ASP A 56 -3.11 15.96 -3.52
C ASP A 56 -1.85 15.10 -3.36
N LEU A 57 -2.05 13.90 -2.82
CA LEU A 57 -0.99 12.91 -2.61
C LEU A 57 -1.05 11.84 -3.68
N ARG A 58 0.12 11.45 -4.20
CA ARG A 58 0.21 10.37 -5.19
C ARG A 58 -0.44 9.09 -4.63
N PRO A 59 -1.46 8.53 -5.30
CA PRO A 59 -2.11 7.31 -4.85
C PRO A 59 -1.18 6.10 -4.99
N LEU A 60 -1.44 5.06 -4.19
CA LEU A 60 -0.80 3.77 -4.35
C LEU A 60 -1.37 3.07 -5.59
N THR A 61 -0.50 2.66 -6.51
CA THR A 61 -0.89 1.85 -7.68
C THR A 61 -0.53 0.39 -7.44
N MET A 62 -1.53 -0.49 -7.52
CA MET A 62 -1.36 -1.94 -7.49
C MET A 62 -1.59 -2.52 -8.88
N GLY A 63 -0.86 -3.57 -9.23
CA GLY A 63 -0.99 -4.25 -10.51
C GLY A 63 -0.50 -5.68 -10.47
N VAL A 64 -0.75 -6.42 -11.56
CA VAL A 64 -0.27 -7.78 -11.77
C VAL A 64 0.91 -7.73 -12.73
N ALA A 65 2.08 -8.20 -12.30
CA ALA A 65 3.25 -8.35 -13.15
C ALA A 65 3.18 -9.70 -13.88
N LEU A 66 3.38 -9.68 -15.19
CA LEU A 66 3.29 -10.85 -16.06
C LEU A 66 4.52 -10.90 -16.98
N PRO A 67 5.00 -12.09 -17.36
CA PRO A 67 6.00 -12.20 -18.41
C PRO A 67 5.46 -11.59 -19.71
N SER A 68 6.36 -11.06 -20.53
CA SER A 68 6.02 -10.58 -21.86
C SER A 68 5.76 -11.76 -22.78
N SER A 69 4.57 -12.37 -22.68
CA SER A 69 4.13 -13.46 -23.54
C SER A 69 3.11 -12.96 -24.57
N GLU A 70 3.23 -13.47 -25.79
CA GLU A 70 2.31 -13.16 -26.89
C GLU A 70 0.93 -13.77 -26.64
N HIS A 71 0.87 -14.86 -25.87
CA HIS A 71 -0.35 -15.58 -25.52
C HIS A 71 -0.49 -15.70 -24.00
N ARG A 72 -1.71 -15.48 -23.50
CA ARG A 72 -2.11 -15.72 -22.11
C ARG A 72 -3.01 -16.94 -22.05
N THR A 73 -2.79 -17.82 -21.07
CA THR A 73 -3.73 -18.93 -20.84
C THR A 73 -5.04 -18.38 -20.27
N GLN A 74 -6.14 -19.10 -20.52
CA GLN A 74 -7.44 -18.73 -19.95
C GLN A 74 -7.41 -18.70 -18.41
N THR A 75 -6.61 -19.58 -17.79
CA THR A 75 -6.42 -19.60 -16.33
C THR A 75 -5.78 -18.32 -15.81
N VAL A 76 -4.74 -17.79 -16.48
CA VAL A 76 -4.11 -16.52 -16.09
C VAL A 76 -5.10 -15.36 -16.22
N GLN A 77 -5.89 -15.35 -17.29
CA GLN A 77 -6.89 -14.31 -17.49
C GLN A 77 -7.98 -14.37 -16.40
N ALA A 78 -8.49 -15.57 -16.12
CA ALA A 78 -9.47 -15.79 -15.05
C ALA A 78 -8.94 -15.35 -13.67
N PHE A 79 -7.67 -15.59 -13.37
CA PHE A 79 -7.05 -15.14 -12.13
C PHE A 79 -6.97 -13.60 -12.04
N ILE A 80 -6.53 -12.94 -13.12
CA ILE A 80 -6.47 -11.47 -13.18
C ILE A 80 -7.85 -10.86 -12.96
N ASP A 81 -8.87 -11.43 -13.61
CA ASP A 81 -10.23 -10.94 -13.47
C ASP A 81 -10.76 -11.19 -12.06
N HIS A 82 -10.46 -12.34 -11.46
CA HIS A 82 -10.76 -12.59 -10.05
C HIS A 82 -10.11 -11.56 -9.11
N CYS A 83 -8.82 -11.28 -9.27
CA CYS A 83 -8.11 -10.28 -8.47
C CYS A 83 -8.74 -8.88 -8.60
N ARG A 84 -9.15 -8.48 -9.81
CA ARG A 84 -9.80 -7.20 -10.06
C ARG A 84 -11.13 -7.08 -9.31
N HIS A 85 -11.97 -8.12 -9.36
CA HIS A 85 -13.24 -8.14 -8.64
C HIS A 85 -13.01 -8.09 -7.13
N PHE A 86 -12.11 -8.92 -6.61
CA PHE A 86 -11.79 -8.98 -5.19
C PHE A 86 -11.34 -7.63 -4.62
N VAL A 87 -10.43 -6.93 -5.31
CA VAL A 87 -9.92 -5.63 -4.84
C VAL A 87 -11.02 -4.58 -4.76
N VAL A 88 -11.93 -4.56 -5.75
CA VAL A 88 -13.06 -3.62 -5.77
C VAL A 88 -14.05 -3.93 -4.65
N GLU A 89 -14.40 -5.21 -4.44
CA GLU A 89 -15.34 -5.64 -3.40
C GLU A 89 -14.84 -5.31 -1.99
N GLN A 90 -13.55 -5.50 -1.74
CA GLN A 90 -12.98 -5.35 -0.40
C GLN A 90 -12.69 -3.88 -0.03
N GLY A 91 -12.73 -2.95 -1.01
CA GLY A 91 -12.52 -1.51 -0.76
C GLY A 91 -11.18 -1.16 -0.09
N VAL A 92 -10.20 -2.08 -0.13
CA VAL A 92 -8.94 -2.00 0.63
C VAL A 92 -7.97 -0.98 0.06
N PHE A 93 -8.14 -0.67 -1.23
CA PHE A 93 -7.39 0.33 -1.97
C PHE A 93 -8.41 1.31 -2.52
N GLY A 94 -8.18 2.62 -2.36
CA GLY A 94 -9.03 3.64 -2.97
C GLY A 94 -9.20 3.29 -4.45
N ALA A 95 -10.45 3.26 -4.93
CA ALA A 95 -10.85 2.67 -6.21
C ALA A 95 -10.39 3.49 -7.44
N GLU A 96 -9.16 3.99 -7.43
CA GLU A 96 -8.60 4.80 -8.49
C GLU A 96 -7.68 3.96 -9.37
N ARG A 97 -8.30 3.50 -10.46
CA ARG A 97 -7.69 3.05 -11.72
C ARG A 97 -6.69 1.91 -11.58
N ALA A 98 -7.18 0.70 -11.85
CA ALA A 98 -6.35 -0.40 -12.32
C ALA A 98 -5.59 0.06 -13.59
N VAL A 99 -4.35 0.53 -13.43
CA VAL A 99 -3.52 0.95 -14.55
C VAL A 99 -3.07 -0.30 -15.32
N GLY A 100 -3.37 -0.30 -16.62
CA GLY A 100 -2.97 -1.37 -17.53
C GLY A 100 -1.45 -1.55 -17.57
N GLN A 101 -1.05 -2.81 -17.72
CA GLN A 101 0.28 -3.32 -18.11
C GLN A 101 1.41 -2.28 -18.12
N ALA A 102 2.11 -2.15 -17.00
CA ALA A 102 3.48 -1.63 -17.05
C ALA A 102 4.36 -2.73 -17.67
N ALA A 103 4.75 -2.55 -18.94
CA ALA A 103 5.80 -3.35 -19.54
C ALA A 103 7.10 -3.09 -18.75
N LEU A 104 7.76 -4.16 -18.31
CA LEU A 104 9.11 -4.05 -17.75
C LEU A 104 10.05 -3.45 -18.81
N PRO A 105 11.00 -2.58 -18.44
CA PRO A 105 12.06 -2.17 -19.34
C PRO A 105 12.85 -3.41 -19.76
N GLN A 106 12.79 -3.72 -21.05
CA GLN A 106 13.67 -4.71 -21.68
C GLN A 106 15.10 -4.18 -21.56
N LYS A 107 15.97 -4.98 -20.95
CA LYS A 107 17.40 -4.70 -20.86
C LYS A 107 18.14 -5.39 -22.00
#